data_AF-A0A1I1CK54-F1
#
_entry.id   AF-A0A1I1CK54-F1
#
_cell.length_a   1.000
_cell.length_b   1.000
_cell.length_c   1.000
_cell.angle_alpha   90.00
_cell.angle_beta   90.00
_cell.angle_gamma   90.00
#
_symmetry.space_group_name_H-M   'P 1'
#
loop_
_entity.id
_entity.type
_entity.pdbx_description
1 polymer ?
#
loop_
_entity_poly.entity_id
_entity_poly.type
_entity_poly.pdbx_seq_one_letter_code
_entity_poly.pdbx_strand_id
1 'polypeptide(L)'
;MGKISLLAMSLALLAVNPALAERSRMRVASEPEIRERLNERSKKTTKARNGYTYQSGKSVGYKLSNGKLCLLYPSGQKNCVDVETDGKRFQLVDRNGDRADL
;
A
#
# COMPACT_ATOMS: atom_id res chain seq x y z
N MET A 1 41.87 25.51 -44.86
CA MET A 1 41.18 26.29 -43.81
C MET A 1 39.77 25.74 -43.67
N GLY A 2 39.50 25.08 -42.54
CA GLY A 2 38.25 24.36 -42.31
C GLY A 2 37.10 25.27 -41.89
N LYS A 3 35.89 24.71 -41.94
CA LYS A 3 34.77 24.99 -41.03
C LYS A 3 33.76 23.85 -41.14
N ILE A 4 33.89 22.91 -40.21
CA ILE A 4 32.87 21.92 -39.86
C ILE A 4 31.71 22.71 -39.24
N SER A 5 30.52 22.61 -39.80
CA SER A 5 29.31 23.13 -39.15
C SER A 5 28.47 21.94 -38.69
N LEU A 6 28.82 21.44 -37.51
CA LEU A 6 27.98 20.59 -36.67
C LEU A 6 26.90 21.47 -36.03
N LEU A 7 25.64 21.14 -36.22
CA LEU A 7 24.59 21.50 -35.28
C LEU A 7 23.54 20.40 -35.25
N ALA A 8 23.80 19.45 -34.34
CA ALA A 8 22.86 18.48 -33.84
C ALA A 8 21.80 19.19 -32.99
N MET A 9 20.53 18.81 -33.15
CA MET A 9 19.50 19.12 -32.16
C MET A 9 18.53 17.96 -32.08
N SER A 10 18.99 16.86 -31.48
CA SER A 10 18.12 15.80 -30.99
C SER A 10 17.44 16.27 -29.71
N LEU A 11 16.19 16.73 -29.85
CA LEU A 11 15.32 17.11 -28.75
C LEU A 11 14.84 15.84 -28.03
N ALA A 12 15.59 15.40 -27.02
CA ALA A 12 15.14 14.34 -26.13
C ALA A 12 14.04 14.91 -25.22
N LEU A 13 12.78 14.60 -25.54
CA LEU A 13 11.65 14.79 -24.64
C LEU A 13 11.89 13.93 -23.40
N LEU A 14 12.37 14.55 -22.33
CA LEU A 14 12.33 13.98 -20.99
C LEU A 14 10.85 13.81 -20.60
N ALA A 15 10.32 12.61 -20.76
CA ALA A 15 9.07 12.23 -20.15
C ALA A 15 9.26 12.28 -18.62
N VAL A 16 8.89 13.40 -18.00
CA VAL A 16 8.69 13.49 -16.57
C VAL A 16 7.54 12.56 -16.21
N ASN A 17 7.86 11.39 -15.67
CA ASN A 17 6.87 10.45 -15.13
C ASN A 17 6.31 11.04 -13.81
N PRO A 18 5.07 11.54 -13.75
CA PRO A 18 4.51 12.13 -12.52
C PRO A 18 4.30 11.08 -11.40
N ALA A 19 4.43 9.79 -11.70
CA ALA A 19 4.24 8.70 -10.76
C ALA A 19 5.23 8.66 -9.59
N LEU A 20 6.35 9.41 -9.65
CA LEU A 20 7.34 9.46 -8.58
C LEU A 20 7.05 10.54 -7.53
N ALA A 21 6.37 11.62 -7.89
CA ALA A 21 6.19 12.79 -7.03
C ALA A 21 5.09 12.60 -5.96
N GLU A 22 4.01 11.85 -6.26
CA GLU A 22 2.96 11.54 -5.27
C GLU A 22 3.45 10.62 -4.14
N ARG A 23 4.53 9.86 -4.36
CA ARG A 23 5.10 8.91 -3.39
C ARG A 23 5.72 9.61 -2.16
N SER A 24 6.10 10.88 -2.30
CA SER A 24 6.84 11.65 -1.29
C SER A 24 6.02 12.11 -0.08
N ARG A 25 4.71 11.82 -0.06
CA ARG A 25 3.78 12.26 1.00
C ARG A 25 3.10 11.13 1.77
N MET A 26 3.43 9.87 1.47
CA MET A 26 2.86 8.73 2.16
C MET A 26 3.41 8.67 3.59
N ARG A 27 2.51 8.65 4.57
CA ARG A 27 2.82 8.45 6.00
C ARG A 27 2.23 7.14 6.49
N VAL A 28 2.66 6.69 7.66
CA VAL A 28 2.04 5.55 8.34
C VAL A 28 0.54 5.81 8.54
N ALA A 29 -0.30 4.86 8.10
CA ALA A 29 -1.75 4.92 8.32
C ALA A 29 -2.09 4.52 9.76
N SER A 30 -2.98 5.23 10.42
CA SER A 30 -3.47 4.84 11.74
C SER A 30 -4.43 3.64 11.65
N GLU A 31 -4.54 2.85 12.71
CA GLU A 31 -5.51 1.75 12.76
C GLU A 31 -6.95 2.16 12.38
N PRO A 32 -7.54 3.27 12.90
CA PRO A 32 -8.88 3.69 12.50
C PRO A 32 -8.99 4.05 11.01
N GLU A 33 -7.97 4.70 10.43
CA GLU A 33 -7.95 5.00 8.98
C GLU A 33 -7.97 3.73 8.14
N ILE A 34 -7.17 2.72 8.51
CA ILE A 34 -7.16 1.42 7.82
C ILE A 34 -8.51 0.71 7.98
N ARG A 35 -9.09 0.76 9.18
CA ARG A 35 -10.38 0.15 9.50
C ARG A 35 -11.53 0.77 8.70
N GLU A 36 -11.53 2.10 8.58
CA GLU A 36 -12.46 2.88 7.76
C GLU A 36 -12.33 2.47 6.29
N ARG A 37 -11.09 2.44 5.76
CA ARG A 37 -10.82 2.09 4.35
C ARG A 37 -11.27 0.69 3.96
N LEU A 38 -11.15 -0.27 4.88
CA LEU A 38 -11.63 -1.65 4.70
C LEU A 38 -13.16 -1.78 4.78
N ASN A 39 -13.84 -0.68 5.16
CA ASN A 39 -15.26 -0.61 5.43
C ASN A 39 -15.74 -1.73 6.37
N GLU A 40 -14.99 -1.97 7.46
CA GLU A 40 -15.27 -3.10 8.35
C GLU A 40 -16.67 -3.05 8.95
N ARG A 41 -17.20 -1.84 9.23
CA ARG A 41 -18.53 -1.66 9.81
C ARG A 41 -19.67 -2.19 8.93
N SER A 42 -19.45 -2.26 7.62
CA SER A 42 -20.42 -2.85 6.67
C SER A 42 -20.37 -4.38 6.61
N LYS A 43 -19.37 -5.00 7.24
CA LYS A 43 -19.13 -6.45 7.17
C LYS A 43 -19.54 -7.10 8.47
N LYS A 44 -20.18 -8.27 8.38
CA LYS A 44 -20.41 -9.12 9.56
C LYS A 44 -19.07 -9.70 10.00
N THR A 45 -18.48 -9.12 11.04
CA THR A 45 -17.20 -9.58 11.59
C THR A 45 -17.32 -10.07 13.02
N THR A 46 -16.35 -10.87 13.44
CA THR A 46 -16.22 -11.34 14.83
C THR A 46 -14.76 -11.28 15.25
N LYS A 47 -14.50 -10.64 16.39
CA LYS A 47 -13.16 -10.57 16.98
C LYS A 47 -12.94 -11.79 17.87
N ALA A 48 -11.95 -12.61 17.55
CA ALA A 48 -11.58 -13.78 18.32
C ALA A 48 -10.64 -13.42 19.48
N ARG A 49 -10.52 -14.32 20.46
CA ARG A 49 -9.66 -14.15 21.65
C ARG A 49 -8.17 -14.00 21.31
N ASN A 50 -7.74 -14.51 20.15
CA ASN A 50 -6.36 -14.35 19.67
C ASN A 50 -6.08 -12.94 19.09
N GLY A 51 -7.06 -12.03 19.13
CA GLY A 51 -6.92 -10.65 18.68
C GLY A 51 -7.12 -10.44 17.19
N TYR A 52 -7.48 -11.47 16.44
CA TYR A 52 -7.83 -11.38 15.01
C TYR A 52 -9.33 -11.23 14.81
N THR A 53 -9.70 -10.46 13.80
CA THR A 53 -11.06 -10.31 13.30
C THR A 53 -11.29 -11.24 12.12
N TYR A 54 -12.44 -11.90 12.09
CA TYR A 54 -12.86 -12.80 11.01
C TYR A 54 -14.14 -12.24 10.38
N GLN A 55 -14.17 -12.19 9.04
CA GLN A 55 -15.41 -11.93 8.31
C GLN A 55 -16.24 -13.21 8.24
N SER A 56 -17.56 -13.09 8.31
CA SER A 56 -18.47 -14.24 8.21
C SER A 56 -18.21 -15.02 6.92
N GLY A 57 -18.03 -16.34 7.04
CA GLY A 57 -17.71 -17.22 5.91
C GLY A 57 -16.26 -17.17 5.43
N LYS A 58 -15.38 -16.40 6.07
CA LYS A 58 -13.93 -16.36 5.76
C LYS A 58 -13.14 -17.04 6.87
N SER A 59 -12.26 -17.96 6.47
CA SER A 59 -11.36 -18.69 7.38
C SER A 59 -10.05 -17.93 7.66
N VAL A 60 -9.70 -16.96 6.82
CA VAL A 60 -8.56 -16.06 7.03
C VAL A 60 -8.98 -14.93 7.96
N GLY A 61 -8.28 -14.79 9.09
CA GLY A 61 -8.43 -13.68 10.00
C GLY A 61 -7.52 -12.52 9.62
N TYR A 62 -7.85 -11.31 10.07
CA TYR A 62 -6.98 -10.15 9.96
C TYR A 62 -6.87 -9.41 11.29
N LYS A 63 -5.73 -8.76 11.52
CA LYS A 63 -5.49 -7.89 12.67
C LYS A 63 -4.93 -6.57 12.15
N LEU A 64 -5.54 -5.48 12.60
CA LEU A 64 -5.11 -4.12 12.32
C LEU A 64 -4.31 -3.58 13.51
N SER A 65 -3.31 -2.79 13.21
CA SER A 65 -2.63 -1.90 14.14
C SER A 65 -2.12 -0.69 13.37
N ASN A 66 -1.60 0.33 14.05
CA ASN A 66 -1.00 1.48 13.37
C ASN A 66 0.07 1.01 12.37
N GLY A 67 -0.15 1.35 11.11
CA GLY A 67 0.73 1.05 10.00
C GLY A 67 0.76 -0.38 9.54
N LYS A 68 -0.09 -1.29 10.04
CA LYS A 68 0.03 -2.72 9.70
C LYS A 68 -1.31 -3.43 9.53
N LEU A 69 -1.33 -4.31 8.54
CA LEU A 69 -2.37 -5.31 8.31
C LEU A 69 -1.73 -6.69 8.35
N CYS A 70 -2.12 -7.51 9.33
CA CYS A 70 -1.65 -8.89 9.47
C CYS A 70 -2.77 -9.87 9.17
N LEU A 71 -2.56 -10.78 8.24
CA LEU A 71 -3.42 -11.92 7.95
C LEU A 71 -2.97 -13.14 8.75
N LEU A 72 -3.95 -13.93 9.22
CA LEU A 72 -3.76 -15.24 9.83
C LEU A 72 -4.51 -16.28 9.02
N TYR A 73 -3.77 -17.18 8.40
CA TYR A 73 -4.31 -18.27 7.59
C TYR A 73 -4.71 -19.47 8.47
N PRO A 74 -5.61 -20.35 8.00
CA PRO A 74 -6.01 -21.55 8.74
C PRO A 74 -4.86 -22.49 9.10
N SER A 75 -3.77 -22.47 8.32
CA SER A 75 -2.53 -23.20 8.60
C SER A 75 -1.76 -22.66 9.81
N GLY A 76 -2.18 -21.53 10.38
CA GLY A 76 -1.45 -20.81 11.42
C GLY A 76 -0.39 -19.84 10.88
N GLN A 77 -0.13 -19.85 9.57
CA GLN A 77 0.79 -18.92 8.93
C GLN A 77 0.29 -17.47 9.09
N LYS A 78 1.22 -16.56 9.36
CA LYS A 78 0.96 -15.12 9.47
C LYS A 78 1.68 -14.38 8.36
N ASN A 79 0.98 -13.46 7.70
CA ASN A 79 1.59 -12.52 6.77
C ASN A 79 1.21 -11.10 7.16
N CYS A 80 2.20 -10.23 7.33
CA CYS A 80 1.97 -8.84 7.72
C CYS A 80 2.58 -7.93 6.67
N VAL A 81 1.81 -6.93 6.29
CA VAL A 81 2.22 -5.84 5.39
C VAL A 81 2.09 -4.52 6.12
N ASP A 82 2.94 -3.58 5.74
CA ASP A 82 2.83 -2.20 6.19
C ASP A 82 1.74 -1.48 5.40
N VAL A 83 1.10 -0.50 6.03
CA VAL A 83 0.04 0.30 5.42
C VAL A 83 0.40 1.78 5.54
N GLU A 84 0.56 2.41 4.40
CA GLU A 84 0.83 3.84 4.29
C GLU A 84 -0.34 4.56 3.64
N THR A 85 -0.49 5.85 3.91
CA THR A 85 -1.53 6.71 3.35
C THR A 85 -1.06 8.15 3.21
N ASP A 86 -1.58 8.86 2.21
CA ASP A 86 -1.51 10.32 2.08
C ASP A 86 -2.80 11.01 2.57
N GLY A 87 -3.71 10.25 3.20
CA GLY A 87 -5.05 10.68 3.62
C GLY A 87 -6.14 10.48 2.56
N LYS A 88 -5.79 10.11 1.32
CA LYS A 88 -6.74 9.81 0.23
C LYS A 88 -6.57 8.39 -0.29
N ARG A 89 -5.32 7.98 -0.52
CA ARG A 89 -4.92 6.66 -0.99
C ARG A 89 -4.31 5.86 0.14
N PHE A 90 -4.45 4.54 0.06
CA PHE A 90 -3.83 3.60 0.98
C PHE A 90 -3.03 2.59 0.17
N GLN A 91 -1.79 2.34 0.61
CA GLN A 91 -0.92 1.37 -0.03
C GLN A 91 -0.49 0.31 0.99
N LEU A 92 -0.57 -0.93 0.57
CA LEU A 92 0.11 -2.06 1.20
C LEU A 92 1.57 -2.06 0.73
N VAL A 93 2.49 -2.16 1.67
CA VAL A 93 3.93 -2.34 1.42
C VAL A 93 4.33 -3.69 2.01
N ASP A 94 4.76 -4.61 1.16
CA ASP A 94 5.22 -5.91 1.64
C ASP A 94 6.67 -5.87 2.15
N ARG A 95 7.20 -7.03 2.56
CA ARG A 95 8.56 -7.13 3.12
C ARG A 95 9.67 -6.88 2.10
N ASN A 96 9.38 -7.03 0.81
CA ASN A 96 10.31 -6.74 -0.28
C ASN A 96 10.23 -5.26 -0.70
N GLY A 97 9.28 -4.50 -0.15
CA GLY A 97 8.99 -3.14 -0.53
C GLY A 97 8.04 -3.03 -1.72
N ASP A 98 7.47 -4.14 -2.18
CA ASP A 98 6.48 -4.14 -3.25
C ASP A 98 5.19 -3.48 -2.76
N ARG A 99 4.56 -2.71 -3.65
CA ARG A 99 3.42 -1.84 -3.32
C ARG A 99 2.17 -2.26 -4.07
N ALA A 100 1.05 -2.30 -3.36
CA ALA A 100 -0.28 -2.49 -3.93
C ALA A 100 -1.28 -1.52 -3.30
N ASP A 101 -2.31 -1.10 -4.03
CA ASP A 101 -3.40 -0.31 -3.45
C ASP A 101 -4.25 -1.19 -2.52
N LEU A 102 -4.66 -0.61 -1.38
CA LEU A 102 -5.55 -1.26 -0.38
C LEU A 102 -7.02 -0.99 -0.67
#